data_AF-A0A9X3E080-F1
#
_entry.id   AF-A0A9X3E080-F1
#
_cell.length_a   1.000
_cell.length_b   1.000
_cell.length_c   1.000
_cell.angle_alpha   90.00
_cell.angle_beta   90.00
_cell.angle_gamma   90.00
#
_symmetry.space_group_name_H-M   'P 1'
#
loop_
_entity.id
_entity.type
_entity.pdbx_description
1 polymer ?
#
loop_
_entity_poly.entity_id
_entity_poly.type
_entity_poly.pdbx_seq_one_letter_code
_entity_poly.pdbx_strand_id
1 'polypeptide(L)'
;MAGDDIVMIHGQRLALHGVDLPSADAVCTTSGGRKWPCGRHVREELARAAALDEVVCRPAERETAICRIGGIDIGALLVKEGLARASGDYQALEDRARAAKVGIWE
;
A
#
# COMPACT_ATOMS: atom_id res chain seq x y z
N MET A 1 -14.61 -5.73 -10.87
CA MET A 1 -13.60 -6.61 -10.25
C MET A 1 -12.89 -5.74 -9.22
N ALA A 2 -13.29 -5.85 -7.94
CA ALA A 2 -12.74 -5.08 -6.83
C ALA A 2 -12.28 -6.11 -5.80
N GLY A 3 -10.97 -6.33 -5.69
CA GLY A 3 -10.45 -7.46 -4.93
C GLY A 3 -9.03 -7.30 -4.40
N ASP A 4 -8.20 -6.47 -5.04
CA ASP A 4 -6.77 -6.46 -4.74
C ASP A 4 -6.34 -5.30 -3.80
N ASP A 5 -7.18 -4.27 -3.63
CA ASP A 5 -6.86 -3.06 -2.86
C ASP A 5 -7.33 -3.11 -1.39
N ILE A 6 -7.70 -4.32 -0.92
CA ILE A 6 -8.26 -4.53 0.42
C ILE A 6 -7.19 -5.01 1.39
N VAL A 7 -6.96 -4.22 2.44
CA VAL A 7 -6.09 -4.56 3.58
C VAL A 7 -6.92 -4.99 4.79
N MET A 8 -6.31 -5.81 5.64
CA MET A 8 -6.86 -6.17 6.94
C MET A 8 -6.15 -5.34 8.01
N ILE A 9 -6.87 -4.42 8.65
CA ILE A 9 -6.34 -3.64 9.78
C ILE A 9 -7.30 -3.83 10.97
N HIS A 10 -6.79 -4.29 12.12
CA HIS A 10 -7.59 -4.68 13.29
C HIS A 10 -8.80 -5.58 12.99
N GLY A 11 -8.68 -6.50 12.02
CA GLY A 11 -9.77 -7.39 11.63
C GLY A 11 -10.82 -6.75 10.72
N GLN A 12 -10.66 -5.49 10.32
CA GLN A 12 -11.51 -4.82 9.35
C GLN A 12 -10.91 -4.88 7.95
N ARG A 13 -11.75 -5.19 6.95
CA ARG A 13 -11.43 -5.11 5.53
C ARG A 13 -11.57 -3.67 5.07
N LEU A 14 -10.49 -3.05 4.63
CA LEU A 14 -10.48 -1.65 4.19
C LEU A 14 -9.91 -1.55 2.78
N ALA A 15 -10.68 -0.96 1.86
CA ALA A 15 -10.19 -0.58 0.54
C ALA A 15 -9.49 0.77 0.65
N LEU A 16 -8.18 0.81 0.40
CA LEU A 16 -7.43 2.06 0.48
C LEU A 16 -7.70 2.92 -0.76
N HIS A 17 -7.95 4.21 -0.54
CA HIS A 17 -8.19 5.15 -1.63
C HIS A 17 -6.92 5.41 -2.44
N GLY A 18 -7.02 5.43 -3.77
CA GLY A 18 -5.97 5.90 -4.68
C GLY A 18 -4.72 5.02 -4.75
N VAL A 19 -4.77 3.79 -4.24
CA VAL A 19 -3.67 2.83 -4.30
C VAL A 19 -4.11 1.49 -4.81
N ASP A 20 -3.24 0.87 -5.61
CA ASP A 20 -3.38 -0.51 -6.05
C ASP A 20 -2.38 -1.38 -5.29
N LEU A 21 -2.91 -2.29 -4.48
CA LEU A 21 -2.08 -3.13 -3.63
C LEU A 21 -1.77 -4.47 -4.29
N PRO A 22 -0.56 -5.02 -4.06
CA PRO A 22 -0.28 -6.39 -4.44
C PRO A 22 -1.14 -7.37 -3.63
N SER A 23 -1.66 -8.42 -4.29
CA SER A 23 -2.34 -9.52 -3.61
C SER A 23 -1.44 -10.14 -2.53
N ALA A 24 -2.02 -10.76 -1.50
CA ALA A 24 -1.25 -11.28 -0.35
C ALA A 24 -0.11 -12.26 -0.74
N ASP A 25 -0.37 -13.02 -1.80
CA ASP A 25 0.49 -14.04 -2.38
C ASP A 25 1.30 -13.54 -3.59
N ALA A 26 1.14 -12.26 -3.96
CA ALA A 26 1.88 -11.67 -5.06
C ALA A 26 3.39 -11.73 -4.83
N VAL A 27 4.07 -12.17 -5.87
CA VAL A 27 5.53 -12.12 -5.99
C VAL A 27 5.86 -11.03 -7.00
N CYS A 28 6.44 -9.94 -6.53
CA CYS A 28 6.89 -8.85 -7.38
C CYS A 28 8.27 -9.18 -7.94
N THR A 29 8.48 -8.75 -9.18
CA THR A 29 9.80 -8.80 -9.81
C THR A 29 10.29 -7.38 -9.92
N THR A 30 11.42 -7.10 -9.27
CA THR A 30 12.16 -5.85 -9.45
C THR A 30 12.60 -5.72 -10.91
N SER A 31 12.82 -4.50 -11.39
CA SER A 31 13.49 -4.15 -12.65
C SER A 31 14.83 -4.87 -12.82
N GLY A 32 15.54 -5.14 -11.72
CA GLY A 32 16.76 -5.97 -11.69
C GLY A 32 16.53 -7.49 -11.85
N GLY A 33 15.28 -7.95 -11.98
CA GLY A 33 14.93 -9.37 -12.18
C GLY A 33 14.81 -10.19 -10.89
N ARG A 34 15.08 -9.60 -9.71
CA ARG A 34 14.91 -10.27 -8.42
C ARG A 34 13.43 -10.39 -8.09
N LYS A 35 13.01 -11.61 -7.76
CA LYS A 35 11.66 -11.93 -7.28
C LYS A 35 11.60 -11.89 -5.75
N TRP A 36 10.55 -11.31 -5.20
CA TRP A 36 10.36 -11.25 -3.75
C TRP A 36 8.86 -11.19 -3.38
N PRO A 37 8.47 -11.68 -2.19
CA PRO A 37 7.07 -11.79 -1.78
C PRO A 37 6.50 -10.45 -1.30
N CYS A 38 6.39 -9.48 -2.22
CA CYS A 38 5.93 -8.12 -1.94
C CYS A 38 4.58 -8.08 -1.23
N GLY A 39 3.61 -8.88 -1.68
CA GLY A 39 2.27 -8.92 -1.10
C GLY A 39 2.25 -9.23 0.39
N ARG A 40 3.03 -10.25 0.76
CA ARG A 40 3.20 -10.65 2.17
C ARG A 40 3.91 -9.56 2.96
N HIS A 41 4.98 -8.99 2.40
CA HIS A 41 5.75 -7.95 3.05
C HIS A 41 4.88 -6.72 3.39
N VAL A 42 4.10 -6.22 2.43
CA VAL A 42 3.17 -5.11 2.65
C VAL A 42 2.20 -5.39 3.79
N ARG A 43 1.58 -6.58 3.80
CA ARG A 43 0.60 -6.95 4.83
C ARG A 43 1.22 -7.04 6.22
N GLU A 44 2.43 -7.58 6.33
CA GLU A 44 3.13 -7.67 7.60
C GLU A 44 3.52 -6.29 8.14
N GLU A 45 4.00 -5.38 7.29
CA GLU A 45 4.32 -4.01 7.68
C GLU A 45 3.08 -3.24 8.15
N LEU A 46 1.96 -3.38 7.43
CA LEU A 46 0.69 -2.78 7.85
C LEU A 46 0.17 -3.33 9.18
N ALA A 47 0.26 -4.65 9.36
CA ALA A 47 -0.15 -5.29 10.61
C ALA A 47 0.74 -4.84 11.78
N ARG A 48 2.06 -4.71 11.56
CA ARG A 48 3.00 -4.20 12.55
C ARG A 48 2.70 -2.74 12.90
N ALA A 49 2.53 -1.87 11.90
CA ALA A 49 2.23 -0.45 12.11
C ALA A 49 0.91 -0.27 12.87
N ALA A 50 -0.15 -0.97 12.45
CA ALA A 50 -1.45 -0.90 13.12
C ALA A 50 -1.43 -1.45 14.56
N ALA A 51 -0.51 -2.36 14.88
CA ALA A 51 -0.36 -2.85 16.25
C ALA A 51 0.36 -1.84 17.17
N LEU A 52 1.13 -0.90 16.61
CA LEU A 52 1.94 0.04 17.36
C LEU A 52 1.25 1.40 17.58
N ASP A 53 0.34 1.78 16.69
CA ASP A 53 -0.23 3.13 16.65
C ASP A 53 -1.74 3.11 16.35
N GLU A 54 -2.40 4.23 16.67
CA GLU A 54 -3.82 4.40 16.39
C GLU A 54 -4.09 4.46 14.88
N VAL A 55 -5.09 3.67 14.45
CA VAL A 55 -5.60 3.65 13.08
C VAL A 55 -6.84 4.55 12.98
N VAL A 56 -6.76 5.58 12.14
CA VAL A 56 -7.89 6.48 11.84
C VAL A 56 -8.18 6.43 10.35
N CYS A 57 -9.34 5.87 9.98
CA CYS A 57 -9.81 5.81 8.60
C CYS A 57 -10.96 6.80 8.37
N ARG A 58 -10.88 7.56 7.27
CA ARG A 58 -11.96 8.44 6.83
C ARG A 58 -12.48 7.95 5.47
N PRO A 59 -13.82 7.85 5.31
CA PRO A 59 -14.40 7.53 4.01
C PRO A 59 -13.93 8.51 2.92
N ALA A 60 -13.67 7.96 1.74
CA ALA A 60 -13.32 8.70 0.53
C ALA A 60 -14.32 8.32 -0.59
N GLU A 61 -13.87 8.29 -1.84
CA GLU A 61 -14.73 7.96 -2.98
C GLU A 61 -15.00 6.45 -3.11
N ARG A 62 -16.17 6.08 -3.65
CA ARG A 62 -16.49 4.71 -4.14
C ARG A 62 -16.09 3.57 -3.19
N GLU A 63 -16.60 3.58 -1.96
CA GLU A 63 -16.35 2.52 -0.95
C GLU A 63 -14.87 2.40 -0.49
N THR A 64 -14.02 3.38 -0.83
CA THR A 64 -12.65 3.45 -0.35
C THR A 64 -12.52 4.37 0.86
N ALA A 65 -11.41 4.25 1.57
CA ALA A 65 -11.07 5.08 2.71
C ALA A 65 -9.61 5.51 2.68
N ILE A 66 -9.35 6.71 3.20
CA ILE A 66 -7.99 7.16 3.52
C ILE A 66 -7.72 6.79 4.98
N CYS A 67 -6.78 5.89 5.19
CA CYS A 67 -6.39 5.43 6.52
C CYS A 67 -5.05 6.01 6.94
N ARG A 68 -4.99 6.44 8.20
CA ARG A 68 -3.78 6.94 8.83
C ARG A 68 -3.41 6.11 10.04
N ILE A 69 -2.12 5.83 10.21
CA ILE A 69 -1.58 5.13 11.39
C ILE A 69 -0.57 6.07 12.04
N GLY A 70 -0.76 6.42 13.31
CA GLY A 70 0.12 7.39 13.99
C GLY A 70 0.13 8.76 13.30
N GLY A 71 -0.94 9.11 12.59
CA GLY A 71 -1.05 10.33 11.78
C GLY A 71 -0.46 10.25 10.36
N ILE A 72 0.17 9.14 9.98
CA ILE A 72 0.79 8.94 8.66
C ILE A 72 -0.23 8.34 7.69
N ASP A 73 -0.39 8.95 6.52
CA ASP A 73 -1.20 8.41 5.42
C ASP A 73 -0.57 7.13 4.85
N ILE A 74 -1.25 6.01 5.04
CA ILE A 74 -0.74 4.70 4.66
C ILE A 74 -0.74 4.50 3.16
N GLY A 75 -1.76 4.99 2.45
CA GLY A 75 -1.79 4.87 0.98
C GLY A 75 -0.59 5.59 0.37
N ALA A 76 -0.37 6.83 0.81
CA ALA A 76 0.76 7.63 0.39
C ALA A 76 2.11 6.97 0.75
N LEU A 77 2.23 6.42 1.97
CA LEU A 77 3.45 5.75 2.43
C LEU A 77 3.77 4.53 1.57
N LEU A 78 2.78 3.66 1.30
CA LEU A 78 2.99 2.45 0.51
C LEU A 78 3.44 2.79 -0.92
N VAL A 79 2.84 3.79 -1.55
CA VAL A 79 3.26 4.22 -2.88
C VAL A 79 4.68 4.80 -2.84
N LYS A 80 4.98 5.63 -1.85
CA LYS A 80 6.29 6.26 -1.67
C LYS A 80 7.41 5.23 -1.49
N GLU A 81 7.17 4.18 -0.72
CA GLU A 81 8.13 3.09 -0.49
C GLU A 81 8.16 2.07 -1.63
N GLY A 82 7.40 2.30 -2.71
CA GLY A 82 7.32 1.39 -3.85
C GLY A 82 6.65 0.06 -3.50
N LEU A 83 5.78 0.03 -2.50
CA LEU A 83 5.05 -1.15 -2.03
C LEU A 83 3.66 -1.28 -2.64
N ALA A 84 3.16 -0.19 -3.24
CA ALA A 84 1.90 -0.12 -3.97
C ALA A 84 2.07 0.75 -5.23
N ARG A 85 1.13 0.63 -6.17
CA ARG A 85 1.03 1.56 -7.31
C ARG A 85 -0.01 2.64 -7.00
N ALA A 86 0.13 3.82 -7.59
CA ALA A 86 -0.88 4.84 -7.44
C ALA A 86 -2.01 4.63 -8.45
N SER A 87 -3.26 4.83 -8.02
CA SER A 87 -4.44 4.88 -8.89
C SER A 87 -5.08 6.27 -8.84
N GLY A 88 -4.29 7.30 -9.14
CA GLY A 88 -4.72 8.71 -9.18
C GLY A 88 -3.87 9.61 -8.28
N ASP A 89 -4.40 9.95 -7.11
CA ASP A 89 -3.93 11.03 -6.22
C ASP A 89 -2.46 10.91 -5.76
N TYR A 90 -1.86 9.73 -5.85
CA TYR A 90 -0.47 9.48 -5.42
C TYR A 90 0.54 9.36 -6.56
N GLN A 91 0.18 9.74 -7.80
CA GLN A 91 1.07 9.57 -8.96
C GLN A 91 2.45 10.21 -8.77
N ALA A 92 2.49 11.42 -8.20
CA ALA A 92 3.76 12.11 -7.92
C ALA A 92 4.65 11.37 -6.89
N LEU A 93 4.05 10.59 -5.98
CA LEU A 93 4.80 9.74 -5.05
C LEU A 93 5.33 8.50 -5.76
N GLU A 94 4.54 7.90 -6.65
CA GLU A 94 4.97 6.75 -7.44
C GLU A 94 6.14 7.12 -8.35
N ASP A 95 6.08 8.29 -9.00
CA ASP A 95 7.17 8.78 -9.87
C ASP A 95 8.47 8.93 -9.08
N ARG A 96 8.39 9.39 -7.83
CA ARG A 96 9.54 9.47 -6.91
C ARG A 96 10.04 8.09 -6.52
N ALA A 97 9.16 7.15 -6.21
CA ALA A 97 9.53 5.77 -5.88
C ALA A 97 10.23 5.07 -7.06
N ARG A 98 9.73 5.30 -8.28
CA ARG A 98 10.35 4.83 -9.53
C ARG A 98 11.73 5.43 -9.75
N ALA A 99 11.88 6.74 -9.57
CA ALA A 99 13.16 7.42 -9.70
C ALA A 99 14.18 6.95 -8.63
N ALA A 100 13.71 6.64 -7.42
CA ALA A 100 14.52 6.14 -6.33
C ALA A 100 14.84 4.63 -6.44
N LYS A 101 14.19 3.91 -7.36
CA LYS A 101 14.32 2.44 -7.53
C LYS A 101 14.11 1.70 -6.21
N VAL A 102 12.94 1.90 -5.59
CA VAL A 102 12.58 1.25 -4.32
C VAL A 102 11.42 0.26 -4.50
N GLY A 103 11.42 -0.80 -3.69
CA GLY A 103 10.33 -1.76 -3.63
C GLY A 103 10.11 -2.51 -4.95
N ILE A 104 8.91 -2.37 -5.53
CA ILE A 104 8.57 -2.97 -6.83
C ILE A 104 9.33 -2.36 -8.01
N TRP A 105 9.94 -1.18 -7.80
CA TRP A 105 10.69 -0.45 -8.83
C TRP A 105 12.21 -0.62 -8.75
N GLU A 106 12.72 -1.36 -7.75
CA GLU A 106 14.15 -1.75 -7.66
C GLU A 106 14.68 -2.38 -8.93
#